data_AF-A0A931W369-F1
#
_entry.id   AF-A0A931W369-F1
#
_cell.length_a   1.000
_cell.length_b   1.000
_cell.length_c   1.000
_cell.angle_alpha   90.00
_cell.angle_beta   90.00
_cell.angle_gamma   90.00
#
_symmetry.space_group_name_H-M   'P 1'
#
loop_
_entity.id
_entity.type
_entity.pdbx_description
1 polymer ?
#
loop_
_entity_poly.entity_id
_entity_poly.type
_entity_poly.pdbx_seq_one_letter_code
_entity_poly.pdbx_strand_id
1 'polypeptide(L)'
;MLPFCGYNMGDYWQHWLTMAKRATNPPKIFRVNWFQRNERGRFLWPGFGENLRVLRWIIERCKGGGAAQETPIGYVPKAASLTGEGLNIAQSDLDQLVAKSQSDFFATFGDRLPAGIKEEHKSLANRLKA
;
A
#
# COMPACT_ATOMS: atom_id res chain seq x y z
N MET A 1 -3.00 10.10 -11.30
CA MET A 1 -2.38 10.96 -12.34
C MET A 1 -2.55 10.46 -13.77
N LEU A 2 -3.13 9.27 -14.03
CA LEU A 2 -3.18 8.70 -15.38
C LEU A 2 -3.80 9.64 -16.45
N PRO A 3 -4.96 10.28 -16.25
CA PRO A 3 -5.51 11.22 -17.24
C PRO A 3 -5.04 12.67 -17.06
N PHE A 4 -4.11 12.94 -16.14
CA PHE A 4 -3.75 14.31 -15.73
C PHE A 4 -2.23 14.58 -15.75
N CYS A 5 -1.41 13.60 -16.16
CA CYS A 5 0.03 13.79 -16.21
C CYS A 5 0.40 14.60 -17.45
N GLY A 6 0.90 15.82 -17.26
CA GLY A 6 1.24 16.74 -18.35
C GLY A 6 2.51 16.40 -19.14
N TYR A 7 3.16 15.28 -18.81
CA TYR A 7 4.36 14.76 -19.48
C TYR A 7 4.43 13.23 -19.28
N ASN A 8 5.49 12.58 -19.76
CA ASN A 8 5.63 11.12 -19.67
C ASN A 8 5.58 10.64 -18.21
N MET A 9 4.78 9.60 -17.95
CA MET A 9 4.58 9.08 -16.59
C MET A 9 5.85 8.44 -15.98
N GLY A 10 6.74 7.88 -16.82
CA GLY A 10 8.03 7.35 -16.35
C GLY A 10 8.91 8.46 -15.76
N ASP A 11 8.99 9.58 -16.48
CA ASP A 11 9.69 10.78 -16.02
C ASP A 11 9.01 11.37 -14.76
N TYR A 12 7.69 11.27 -14.66
CA TYR A 12 6.94 11.69 -13.47
C TYR A 12 7.28 10.86 -12.23
N TRP A 13 7.40 9.54 -12.37
CA TRP A 13 7.89 8.70 -11.27
C TRP A 13 9.35 8.97 -10.94
N GLN A 14 10.20 9.23 -11.93
CA GLN A 14 11.59 9.64 -11.70
C GLN A 14 11.65 10.96 -10.90
N HIS A 15 10.73 11.89 -11.16
CA HIS A 15 10.61 13.12 -10.39
C HIS A 15 10.30 12.84 -8.91
N TRP A 16 9.33 11.96 -8.61
CA TRP A 16 9.05 11.53 -7.23
C TRP A 16 10.26 10.93 -6.52
N LEU A 17 10.98 10.02 -7.19
CA LEU A 17 12.21 9.42 -6.63
C LEU A 17 13.31 10.47 -6.38
N THR A 18 13.39 11.49 -7.23
CA THR A 18 14.34 12.60 -7.07
C THR A 18 13.95 13.51 -5.91
N MET A 19 12.65 13.79 -5.73
CA MET A 19 12.15 14.59 -4.60
C MET A 19 12.40 13.90 -3.27
N ALA A 20 12.25 12.57 -3.20
CA ALA A 20 12.53 11.81 -1.98
C ALA A 20 13.97 12.02 -1.49
N LYS A 21 14.95 12.09 -2.41
CA LYS A 21 16.37 12.34 -2.08
C LYS A 21 16.63 13.77 -1.58
N ARG A 22 15.73 14.71 -1.84
CA ARG A 22 15.85 16.12 -1.44
C ARG A 22 15.07 16.45 -0.17
N ALA A 23 14.12 15.60 0.21
CA ALA A 23 13.30 15.81 1.39
C ALA A 23 14.06 15.48 2.67
N THR A 24 14.13 16.44 3.60
CA THR A 24 14.72 16.22 4.94
C THR A 24 13.82 15.42 5.86
N ASN A 25 12.50 15.53 5.68
CA ASN A 25 11.50 14.81 6.46
C ASN A 25 10.37 14.31 5.54
N PRO A 26 10.60 13.24 4.75
CA PRO A 26 9.59 12.72 3.83
C PRO A 26 8.40 12.13 4.59
N PRO A 27 7.16 12.33 4.10
CA PRO A 27 5.98 11.72 4.70
C PRO A 27 6.00 10.20 4.53
N LYS A 28 5.40 9.48 5.48
CA LYS A 28 5.13 8.05 5.32
C LYS A 28 4.03 7.85 4.28
N ILE A 29 4.23 6.89 3.38
CA ILE A 29 3.27 6.54 2.32
C ILE A 29 2.48 5.31 2.74
N PHE A 30 1.16 5.35 2.58
CA PHE A 30 0.25 4.26 2.90
C PHE A 30 -0.61 3.90 1.69
N ARG A 31 -0.84 2.59 1.50
CA ARG A 31 -1.81 2.06 0.53
C ARG A 31 -3.03 1.57 1.27
N VAL A 32 -4.21 2.09 0.93
CA VAL A 32 -5.49 1.64 1.48
C VAL A 32 -6.35 0.99 0.40
N ASN A 33 -7.13 -0.02 0.79
CA ASN A 33 -8.14 -0.64 -0.07
C ASN A 33 -9.38 -0.97 0.76
N TRP A 34 -10.41 -0.13 0.65
CA TRP A 34 -11.68 -0.29 1.37
C TRP A 34 -12.60 -1.35 0.76
N PHE A 35 -12.26 -1.86 -0.43
CA PHE A 35 -13.17 -2.61 -1.29
C PHE A 35 -12.70 -4.04 -1.53
N GLN A 36 -11.69 -4.51 -0.79
CA GLN A 36 -11.24 -5.90 -0.91
C GLN A 36 -12.39 -6.85 -0.56
N ARG A 37 -12.57 -7.87 -1.39
CA ARG A 37 -13.54 -8.93 -1.20
C ARG A 37 -12.84 -10.27 -1.06
N ASN A 38 -13.43 -11.17 -0.30
CA ASN A 38 -13.03 -12.57 -0.29
C ASN A 38 -13.55 -13.31 -1.53
N GLU A 39 -13.20 -14.59 -1.64
CA GLU A 39 -13.62 -15.48 -2.75
C GLU A 39 -15.15 -15.62 -2.87
N ARG A 40 -15.88 -15.41 -1.76
CA ARG A 40 -17.36 -15.44 -1.72
C ARG A 40 -17.99 -14.07 -2.05
N GLY A 41 -17.20 -13.07 -2.42
CA GLY A 41 -17.66 -11.72 -2.76
C GLY A 41 -18.02 -10.84 -1.56
N ARG A 42 -17.83 -11.32 -0.31
CA ARG A 42 -18.04 -10.52 0.91
C ARG A 42 -16.92 -9.49 1.03
N PHE A 43 -17.26 -8.24 1.32
CA PHE A 43 -16.27 -7.23 1.70
C PHE A 43 -15.54 -7.62 2.99
N LEU A 44 -14.21 -7.52 2.97
CA LEU A 44 -13.38 -7.75 4.15
C LEU A 44 -13.43 -6.60 5.14
N TRP A 45 -13.88 -5.42 4.70
CA TRP A 45 -13.96 -4.21 5.49
C TRP A 45 -15.33 -3.55 5.31
N PRO A 46 -16.00 -3.11 6.40
CA PRO A 46 -17.33 -2.50 6.32
C PRO A 46 -17.34 -1.12 5.65
N GLY A 47 -16.22 -0.38 5.67
CA GLY A 47 -16.11 0.93 5.03
C GLY A 47 -16.79 2.07 5.80
N PHE A 48 -17.18 3.12 5.08
CA PHE A 48 -17.88 4.30 5.62
C PHE A 48 -17.16 4.92 6.83
N GLY A 49 -17.89 5.15 7.93
CA GLY A 49 -17.35 5.73 9.16
C GLY A 49 -16.23 4.90 9.80
N GLU A 50 -16.24 3.58 9.58
CA GLU A 50 -15.21 2.70 10.15
C GLU A 50 -13.82 3.01 9.58
N ASN A 51 -13.72 3.62 8.38
CA ASN A 51 -12.45 4.05 7.79
C ASN A 51 -11.63 4.96 8.73
N LEU A 52 -12.30 5.69 9.65
CA LEU A 52 -11.62 6.49 10.67
C LEU A 52 -10.69 5.66 11.57
N ARG A 53 -10.97 4.37 11.79
CA ARG A 53 -10.09 3.47 12.56
C ARG A 53 -8.76 3.23 11.86
N VAL A 54 -8.79 3.05 10.54
CA VAL A 54 -7.56 2.91 9.75
C VAL A 54 -6.80 4.23 9.66
N LEU A 55 -7.50 5.36 9.54
CA LEU A 55 -6.84 6.68 9.59
C LEU A 55 -6.20 6.96 10.95
N ARG A 56 -6.86 6.59 12.06
CA ARG A 56 -6.28 6.66 13.40
C ARG A 56 -5.01 5.80 13.49
N TRP A 57 -5.04 4.56 13.00
CA TRP A 57 -3.86 3.70 12.96
C TRP A 57 -2.71 4.32 12.13
N ILE A 58 -3.00 4.95 10.99
CA ILE A 58 -2.00 5.68 10.18
C ILE A 58 -1.34 6.79 11.01
N ILE A 59 -2.13 7.58 11.76
CA ILE A 59 -1.59 8.64 12.64
C ILE A 59 -0.67 8.04 13.72
N GLU A 60 -1.08 6.93 14.34
CA GLU A 60 -0.26 6.24 15.33
C GLU A 60 1.05 5.72 14.73
N ARG A 61 1.03 5.17 13.51
CA ARG A 61 2.23 4.75 12.77
C ARG A 61 3.17 5.93 12.47
N CYS A 62 2.64 7.10 12.17
CA CYS A 62 3.44 8.31 11.97
C CYS A 62 4.14 8.75 13.27
N LYS A 63 3.51 8.53 14.44
CA LYS A 63 4.06 8.85 15.77
C LYS A 63 4.99 7.77 16.35
N GLY A 64 5.30 6.72 15.60
CA GLY A 64 6.16 5.62 16.05
C GLY A 64 5.43 4.47 16.76
N GLY A 65 4.10 4.59 16.94
CA GLY A 65 3.25 3.53 17.47
C GLY A 65 2.58 2.70 16.37
N GLY A 66 1.34 2.28 16.63
CA GLY A 66 0.49 1.52 15.70
C GLY A 66 0.99 0.11 15.48
N ALA A 67 0.43 -0.87 16.21
CA ALA A 67 0.85 -2.26 16.06
C ALA A 67 0.56 -2.77 14.64
N ALA A 68 1.57 -3.38 14.05
CA ALA A 68 1.59 -3.88 12.68
C ALA A 68 2.32 -5.22 12.62
N GLN A 69 2.07 -5.98 11.57
CA GLN A 69 2.83 -7.15 11.17
C GLN A 69 3.54 -6.88 9.87
N GLU A 70 4.80 -7.32 9.76
CA GLU A 70 5.52 -7.27 8.49
C GLU A 70 4.99 -8.37 7.56
N THR A 71 4.73 -8.00 6.32
CA THR A 71 4.26 -8.89 5.26
C THR A 71 5.08 -8.63 4.00
N PRO A 72 5.03 -9.49 2.97
CA PRO A 72 5.69 -9.22 1.69
C PRO A 72 5.32 -7.87 1.04
N ILE A 73 4.14 -7.33 1.35
CA ILE A 73 3.65 -6.05 0.82
C ILE A 73 3.94 -4.85 1.73
N GLY A 74 4.71 -5.06 2.81
CA GLY A 74 5.04 -4.06 3.81
C GLY A 74 4.31 -4.29 5.14
N TYR A 75 4.21 -3.24 5.94
CA TYR A 75 3.57 -3.30 7.26
C TYR A 75 2.03 -3.22 7.14
N VAL A 76 1.35 -4.26 7.61
CA VAL A 76 -0.11 -4.37 7.67
C VAL A 76 -0.56 -4.24 9.14
N PRO A 77 -1.68 -3.56 9.46
CA PRO A 77 -2.17 -3.49 10.83
C PRO A 77 -2.43 -4.88 11.42
N LYS A 78 -2.21 -5.05 12.73
CA LYS A 78 -2.80 -6.20 13.46
C LYS A 78 -4.29 -5.95 13.67
N ALA A 79 -5.10 -7.00 13.66
CA ALA A 79 -6.55 -6.88 13.86
C ALA A 79 -6.92 -6.17 15.17
N ALA A 80 -6.17 -6.42 16.24
CA ALA A 80 -6.35 -5.76 17.54
C ALA A 80 -6.16 -4.24 17.49
N SER A 81 -5.42 -3.71 16.50
CA SER A 81 -5.24 -2.27 16.30
C SER A 81 -6.46 -1.59 15.65
N LEU A 82 -7.35 -2.36 15.04
CA LEU A 82 -8.53 -1.87 14.32
C LEU A 82 -9.85 -2.29 14.98
N THR A 83 -9.82 -3.35 15.78
CA THR A 83 -10.98 -3.87 16.51
C THR A 83 -11.31 -2.99 17.71
N GLY A 84 -12.60 -2.90 18.05
CA GLY A 84 -13.08 -2.18 19.23
C GLY A 84 -14.58 -2.29 19.37
N GLU A 85 -15.17 -1.43 20.21
CA GLU A 85 -16.63 -1.40 20.39
C GLU A 85 -17.35 -1.25 19.03
N GLY A 86 -18.31 -2.14 18.78
CA GLY A 86 -19.11 -2.18 17.55
C GLY A 86 -18.41 -2.77 16.31
N LEU A 87 -17.12 -3.13 16.36
CA LEU A 87 -16.43 -3.73 15.21
C LEU A 87 -15.40 -4.77 15.62
N ASN A 88 -15.59 -6.01 15.16
CA ASN A 88 -14.62 -7.09 15.31
C ASN A 88 -14.13 -7.57 13.95
N ILE A 89 -12.84 -7.38 13.68
CA ILE A 89 -12.19 -7.85 12.45
C ILE A 89 -11.30 -9.04 12.78
N ALA A 90 -11.46 -10.13 12.04
CA ALA A 90 -10.60 -11.29 12.20
C ALA A 90 -9.21 -11.01 11.60
N GLN A 91 -8.16 -11.50 12.25
CA GLN A 91 -6.80 -11.44 11.68
C GLN A 91 -6.72 -12.12 10.31
N SER A 92 -7.46 -13.22 10.13
CA SER A 92 -7.58 -13.93 8.85
C SER A 92 -8.18 -13.11 7.72
N ASP A 93 -8.97 -12.07 8.00
CA ASP A 93 -9.44 -11.12 6.98
C ASP A 93 -8.33 -10.17 6.54
N LEU A 94 -7.41 -9.80 7.43
CA LEU A 94 -6.23 -8.99 7.10
C LEU A 94 -5.12 -9.80 6.41
N ASP A 95 -5.03 -11.10 6.73
CA ASP A 95 -4.05 -12.00 6.11
C ASP A 95 -4.38 -12.30 4.63
N GLN A 96 -5.62 -12.03 4.20
CA GLN A 96 -6.02 -12.11 2.78
C GLN A 96 -5.51 -10.93 1.93
N LEU A 97 -4.82 -9.95 2.52
CA LEU A 97 -4.27 -8.81 1.80
C LEU A 97 -3.03 -9.19 0.99
N VAL A 98 -3.15 -9.14 -0.33
CA VAL A 98 -2.08 -9.52 -1.26
C VAL A 98 -1.73 -8.39 -2.25
N ALA A 99 -0.55 -8.49 -2.86
CA ALA A 99 -0.22 -7.73 -4.05
C ALA A 99 -0.81 -8.41 -5.30
N LYS A 100 -1.19 -7.60 -6.29
CA LYS A 100 -1.49 -8.08 -7.64
C LYS A 100 -0.28 -7.85 -8.53
N SER A 101 -0.11 -8.68 -9.55
CA SER A 101 0.94 -8.48 -10.56
C SER A 101 0.78 -7.12 -11.24
N GLN A 102 1.91 -6.44 -11.45
CA GLN A 102 1.99 -5.14 -12.13
C GLN A 102 2.91 -5.21 -13.36
N SER A 103 3.42 -6.40 -13.70
CA SER A 103 4.42 -6.61 -14.76
C SER A 103 3.95 -6.04 -16.11
N ASP A 104 2.74 -6.40 -16.54
CA ASP A 104 2.21 -5.97 -17.85
C ASP A 104 2.06 -4.46 -17.92
N PHE A 105 1.60 -3.85 -16.83
CA PHE A 105 1.49 -2.39 -16.74
C PHE A 105 2.86 -1.72 -16.81
N PHE A 106 3.84 -2.20 -16.05
CA PHE A 106 5.18 -1.61 -16.05
C PHE A 106 5.93 -1.83 -17.36
N ALA A 107 5.67 -2.93 -18.08
CA ALA A 107 6.24 -3.18 -19.40
C ALA A 107 5.87 -2.09 -20.43
N THR A 108 4.69 -1.45 -20.29
CA THR A 108 4.26 -0.37 -21.20
C THR A 108 5.16 0.86 -21.20
N PHE A 109 6.03 1.02 -20.19
CA PHE A 109 6.93 2.17 -20.06
C PHE A 109 8.33 1.92 -20.62
N GLY A 110 8.67 0.69 -20.99
CA GLY A 110 9.94 0.31 -21.61
C GLY A 110 11.17 0.88 -20.89
N ASP A 111 12.04 1.54 -21.65
CA ASP A 111 13.29 2.13 -21.14
C ASP A 111 13.07 3.32 -20.20
N ARG A 112 11.90 3.97 -20.26
CA ARG A 112 11.56 5.12 -19.42
C ARG A 112 11.06 4.74 -18.03
N LEU A 113 10.86 3.46 -17.75
CA LEU A 113 10.53 3.01 -16.39
C LEU A 113 11.75 3.22 -15.46
N PRO A 114 11.63 4.01 -14.38
CA PRO A 114 12.77 4.31 -13.51
C PRO A 114 13.37 3.07 -12.86
N ALA A 115 14.69 3.05 -12.70
CA ALA A 115 15.43 1.94 -12.07
C ALA A 115 14.90 1.62 -10.67
N GLY A 116 14.62 2.63 -9.84
CA GLY A 116 14.08 2.42 -8.49
C GLY A 116 12.71 1.72 -8.48
N ILE A 117 11.85 1.96 -9.49
CA ILE A 117 10.58 1.24 -9.61
C ILE A 117 10.81 -0.21 -10.06
N LYS A 118 11.74 -0.43 -11.00
CA LYS A 118 12.13 -1.80 -11.43
C LYS A 118 12.67 -2.61 -10.26
N GLU A 119 13.53 -2.01 -9.45
CA GLU A 119 14.14 -2.62 -8.26
C GLU A 119 13.08 -2.98 -7.21
N GLU A 120 12.19 -2.04 -6.86
CA GLU A 120 11.12 -2.31 -5.90
C GLU A 120 10.15 -3.40 -6.39
N HIS A 121 9.82 -3.41 -7.68
CA HIS A 121 8.98 -4.46 -8.26
C HIS A 121 9.65 -5.84 -8.20
N LYS A 122 10.96 -5.92 -8.50
CA LYS A 122 11.75 -7.16 -8.35
C LYS A 122 11.83 -7.60 -6.89
N SER A 123 12.06 -6.66 -5.97
CA SER A 123 12.15 -6.90 -4.54
C SER A 123 10.82 -7.44 -3.99
N LEU A 124 9.69 -6.86 -4.40
CA LEU A 124 8.36 -7.37 -4.07
C LEU A 124 8.15 -8.79 -4.60
N ALA A 125 8.52 -9.06 -5.84
CA ALA A 125 8.40 -10.41 -6.41
C ALA A 125 9.23 -11.45 -5.64
N ASN A 126 10.39 -11.07 -5.10
CA ASN A 126 11.20 -11.94 -4.26
C ASN A 126 10.54 -12.17 -2.90
N ARG A 127 10.02 -11.12 -2.24
CA ARG A 127 9.32 -11.24 -0.96
C ARG A 127 8.07 -12.11 -1.03
N LEU A 128 7.40 -12.17 -2.19
CA LEU A 128 6.23 -13.01 -2.40
C LEU A 128 6.55 -14.49 -2.64
N LYS A 129 7.82 -14.84 -2.92
CA LYS A 129 8.28 -16.22 -3.13
C LYS A 129 8.88 -16.86 -1.88
N ALA A 130 9.32 -16.04 -0.93
CA ALA A 130 9.89 -16.45 0.36
C ALA A 130 8.78 -16.85 1.32
#